data_AF-A0A7C9EFB7-F1
#
_entry.id   AF-A0A7C9EFB7-F1
#
_cell.length_a   1.000
_cell.length_b   1.000
_cell.length_c   1.000
_cell.angle_alpha   90.00
_cell.angle_beta   90.00
_cell.angle_gamma   90.00
#
_symmetry.space_group_name_H-M   'P 1'
#
loop_
_entity.id
_entity.type
_entity.pdbx_description
1 polymer ?
#
loop_
_entity_poly.entity_id
_entity_poly.type
_entity_poly.pdbx_seq_one_letter_code
_entity_poly.pdbx_strand_id
1 'polypeptide(L)'
;ANADRHAGNILFSKDNETGKIVLIPIDHGYCLPESLEDITFDWLYWPQARQPYSADTIDYIKSLDAEEDIALLKSYGWELPLESARILRISTMLLKKGVERGLTPYAIGSIMCRETLRKESVIEEIIQDALDSVLPGMSEEAFLETAYQIMDSRLAEIPQ
;
A
#
# COMPACT_ATOMS: atom_id res chain seq x y z
N ALA A 1 -2.87 -1.34 3.20
CA ALA A 1 -2.71 -2.78 2.92
C ALA A 1 -3.94 -3.56 3.42
N ASN A 2 -4.36 -4.62 2.73
CA ASN A 2 -5.40 -5.57 3.20
C ASN A 2 -4.79 -6.98 3.12
N ALA A 3 -4.82 -7.73 4.24
CA ALA A 3 -4.21 -9.06 4.29
C ALA A 3 -5.07 -10.16 3.63
N ASP A 4 -6.36 -9.89 3.40
CA ASP A 4 -7.31 -10.87 2.85
C ASP A 4 -8.03 -10.35 1.58
N ARG A 5 -7.27 -9.87 0.60
CA ARG A 5 -7.86 -9.41 -0.68
C ARG A 5 -7.81 -10.52 -1.73
N HIS A 6 -8.60 -11.57 -1.50
CA HIS A 6 -8.81 -12.64 -2.46
C HIS A 6 -9.96 -12.34 -3.46
N ALA A 7 -10.04 -13.11 -4.55
CA ALA A 7 -11.05 -12.90 -5.60
C ALA A 7 -12.50 -12.99 -5.08
N GLY A 8 -12.76 -13.83 -4.07
CA GLY A 8 -14.07 -13.91 -3.41
C GLY A 8 -14.53 -12.63 -2.70
N ASN A 9 -13.61 -11.72 -2.36
CA ASN A 9 -13.92 -10.45 -1.67
C ASN A 9 -14.09 -9.28 -2.67
N ILE A 10 -14.17 -9.58 -3.96
CA ILE A 10 -14.38 -8.59 -5.02
C ILE A 10 -15.61 -9.00 -5.82
N LEU A 11 -16.75 -8.37 -5.52
CA LEU A 11 -17.94 -8.52 -6.32
C LEU A 11 -17.81 -7.72 -7.60
N PHE A 12 -18.65 -8.02 -8.59
CA PHE A 12 -18.78 -7.21 -9.79
C PHE A 12 -20.25 -6.97 -10.14
N SER A 13 -20.52 -5.79 -10.67
CA SER A 13 -21.82 -5.42 -11.23
C SER A 13 -21.63 -4.84 -12.62
N LYS A 14 -22.71 -4.78 -13.40
CA LYS A 14 -22.72 -4.09 -14.68
C LYS A 14 -23.41 -2.75 -14.49
N ASP A 15 -22.72 -1.68 -14.84
CA ASP A 15 -23.30 -0.35 -14.86
C ASP A 15 -24.45 -0.31 -15.87
N ASN A 16 -25.63 0.12 -15.42
CA ASN A 16 -26.86 0.04 -16.23
C ASN A 16 -26.85 1.00 -17.42
N GLU A 17 -26.10 2.11 -17.33
CA GLU A 17 -26.08 3.15 -18.36
C GLU A 17 -24.98 2.89 -19.39
N THR A 18 -23.77 2.59 -18.94
CA THR A 18 -22.58 2.42 -19.79
C THR A 18 -22.33 0.96 -20.18
N GLY A 19 -22.96 0.01 -19.48
CA GLY A 19 -22.73 -1.42 -19.66
C GLY A 19 -21.34 -1.90 -19.20
N LYS A 20 -20.53 -1.03 -18.56
CA LYS A 20 -19.20 -1.37 -18.07
C LYS A 20 -19.28 -2.24 -16.82
N ILE A 21 -18.29 -3.12 -16.65
CA ILE A 21 -18.14 -3.87 -15.40
C ILE A 21 -17.55 -2.94 -14.35
N VAL A 22 -18.17 -2.90 -13.17
CA VAL A 22 -17.72 -2.18 -11.99
C VAL A 22 -17.38 -3.19 -10.90
N LEU A 23 -16.21 -3.03 -10.29
CA LEU A 23 -15.77 -3.87 -9.16
C LEU A 23 -16.25 -3.25 -7.85
N ILE A 24 -16.74 -4.09 -6.95
CA ILE A 24 -17.24 -3.69 -5.63
C ILE A 24 -16.44 -4.49 -4.60
N PRO A 25 -15.39 -3.89 -4.01
CA PRO A 25 -14.66 -4.55 -2.94
C PRO A 25 -15.57 -4.62 -1.71
N ILE A 26 -15.61 -5.81 -1.11
CA ILE A 26 -16.30 -6.07 0.16
C ILE A 26 -15.29 -6.61 1.16
N ASP A 27 -15.74 -6.87 2.38
CA ASP A 27 -14.96 -7.52 3.44
C ASP A 27 -13.59 -6.87 3.68
N HIS A 28 -13.62 -5.77 4.41
CA HIS A 28 -12.43 -4.98 4.77
C HIS A 28 -11.95 -5.28 6.19
N GLY A 29 -12.37 -6.41 6.78
CA GLY A 29 -12.09 -6.75 8.18
C GLY A 29 -10.60 -6.95 8.49
N TYR A 30 -9.79 -7.27 7.47
CA TYR A 30 -8.34 -7.48 7.55
C TYR A 30 -7.52 -6.30 6.97
N CYS A 31 -8.12 -5.12 6.87
CA CYS A 31 -7.40 -3.88 6.57
C CYS A 31 -6.65 -3.36 7.82
N LEU A 32 -5.66 -2.49 7.59
CA LEU A 32 -4.86 -1.83 8.64
C LEU A 32 -4.12 -2.82 9.57
N PRO A 33 -3.39 -3.81 9.02
CA PRO A 33 -2.63 -4.77 9.82
C PRO A 33 -1.46 -4.11 10.54
N GLU A 34 -0.93 -4.80 11.56
CA GLU A 34 0.27 -4.40 12.33
C GLU A 34 1.59 -4.88 11.69
N SER A 35 1.52 -5.81 10.72
CA SER A 35 2.65 -6.26 9.91
C SER A 35 2.27 -6.38 8.41
N LEU A 36 3.28 -6.45 7.54
CA LEU A 36 3.10 -6.66 6.10
C LEU A 36 3.36 -8.12 5.65
N GLU A 37 3.60 -9.02 6.61
CA GLU A 37 3.98 -10.42 6.36
C GLU A 37 2.90 -11.21 5.60
N ASP A 38 1.62 -10.98 5.95
CA ASP A 38 0.48 -11.74 5.41
C ASP A 38 -0.26 -11.00 4.29
N ILE A 39 0.37 -10.01 3.64
CA ILE A 39 -0.30 -9.26 2.57
C ILE A 39 -0.44 -10.10 1.31
N THR A 40 -1.69 -10.33 0.91
CA THR A 40 -2.03 -11.07 -0.31
C THR A 40 -3.03 -10.30 -1.17
N PHE A 41 -2.73 -10.21 -2.46
CA PHE A 41 -3.53 -9.50 -3.45
C PHE A 41 -3.77 -10.40 -4.67
N ASP A 42 -4.90 -11.10 -4.70
CA ASP A 42 -5.23 -11.99 -5.84
C ASP A 42 -5.32 -11.25 -7.18
N TRP A 43 -5.68 -9.97 -7.14
CA TRP A 43 -5.78 -9.12 -8.32
C TRP A 43 -4.43 -8.86 -8.99
N LEU A 44 -3.29 -9.14 -8.34
CA LEU A 44 -1.96 -9.07 -8.99
C LEU A 44 -1.83 -10.04 -10.17
N TYR A 45 -2.53 -11.16 -10.11
CA TYR A 45 -2.50 -12.16 -11.18
C TYR A 45 -3.42 -11.78 -12.35
N TRP A 46 -4.22 -10.71 -12.23
CA TRP A 46 -5.09 -10.25 -13.30
C TRP A 46 -4.29 -9.44 -14.33
N PRO A 47 -4.54 -9.59 -15.64
CA PRO A 47 -3.88 -8.79 -16.68
C PRO A 47 -4.03 -7.28 -16.47
N GLN A 48 -5.16 -6.86 -15.88
CA GLN A 48 -5.52 -5.47 -15.60
C GLN A 48 -4.53 -4.81 -14.62
N ALA A 49 -3.94 -5.55 -13.69
CA ALA A 49 -2.98 -4.99 -12.74
C ALA A 49 -1.69 -4.50 -13.42
N ARG A 50 -1.41 -4.95 -14.64
CA ARG A 50 -0.24 -4.52 -15.43
C ARG A 50 -0.54 -3.29 -16.29
N GLN A 51 -1.76 -2.76 -16.25
CA GLN A 51 -2.09 -1.53 -16.98
C GLN A 51 -1.67 -0.31 -16.15
N PRO A 52 -1.18 0.76 -16.79
CA PRO A 52 -0.89 2.01 -16.09
C PRO A 52 -2.17 2.63 -15.52
N TYR A 53 -2.03 3.40 -14.45
CA TYR A 53 -3.12 4.19 -13.90
C TYR A 53 -3.60 5.27 -14.88
N SER A 54 -4.89 5.60 -14.84
CA SER A 54 -5.41 6.77 -15.55
C SER A 54 -4.96 8.07 -14.89
N ALA A 55 -4.97 9.19 -15.62
CA ALA A 55 -4.65 10.50 -15.07
C ALA A 55 -5.50 10.85 -13.83
N ASP A 56 -6.82 10.63 -13.91
CA ASP A 56 -7.73 10.86 -12.78
C ASP A 56 -7.36 10.02 -11.55
N THR A 57 -6.92 8.77 -11.76
CA THR A 57 -6.49 7.89 -10.66
C THR A 57 -5.16 8.35 -10.07
N ILE A 58 -4.23 8.82 -10.91
CA ILE A 58 -2.96 9.40 -10.46
C ILE A 58 -3.21 10.63 -9.59
N ASP A 59 -4.12 11.52 -10.01
CA ASP A 59 -4.45 12.73 -9.26
C ASP A 59 -5.13 12.40 -7.93
N TYR A 60 -6.05 11.43 -7.92
CA TYR A 60 -6.63 10.89 -6.69
C TYR A 60 -5.54 10.35 -5.73
N ILE A 61 -4.63 9.50 -6.24
CA ILE A 61 -3.54 8.94 -5.42
C ILE A 61 -2.65 10.04 -4.85
N LYS A 62 -2.33 11.08 -5.63
CA LYS A 62 -1.54 12.22 -5.14
C LYS A 62 -2.23 12.96 -3.99
N SER A 63 -3.56 13.04 -4.01
CA SER A 63 -4.34 13.68 -2.94
C SER A 63 -4.47 12.87 -1.65
N LEU A 64 -4.10 11.58 -1.63
CA LEU A 64 -4.18 10.76 -0.42
C LEU A 64 -3.25 11.30 0.69
N ASP A 65 -3.76 11.36 1.91
CA ASP A 65 -3.03 11.79 3.11
C ASP A 65 -3.31 10.83 4.27
N ALA A 66 -2.26 10.12 4.71
CA ALA A 66 -2.37 9.14 5.77
C ALA A 66 -2.67 9.79 7.14
N GLU A 67 -2.25 11.03 7.39
CA GLU A 67 -2.56 11.70 8.65
C GLU A 67 -4.01 12.15 8.70
N GLU A 68 -4.58 12.60 7.59
CA GLU A 68 -6.00 12.92 7.50
C GLU A 68 -6.86 11.67 7.74
N ASP A 69 -6.48 10.52 7.16
CA ASP A 69 -7.15 9.23 7.37
C ASP A 69 -7.06 8.78 8.84
N ILE A 70 -5.88 8.88 9.47
CA ILE A 70 -5.69 8.53 10.89
C ILE A 70 -6.51 9.46 11.80
N ALA A 71 -6.51 10.77 11.53
CA ALA A 71 -7.31 11.74 12.27
C ALA A 71 -8.81 11.47 12.12
N LEU A 72 -9.25 11.07 10.93
CA LEU A 72 -10.63 10.68 10.67
C LEU A 72 -11.04 9.47 11.50
N LEU A 73 -10.23 8.39 11.51
CA LEU A 73 -10.51 7.20 12.34
C LEU A 73 -10.60 7.55 13.83
N LYS A 74 -9.68 8.40 14.30
CA LYS A 74 -9.70 8.92 15.67
C LYS A 74 -10.96 9.70 15.97
N SER A 75 -11.45 10.52 15.03
CA SER A 75 -12.70 11.28 15.18
C SER A 75 -13.95 10.39 15.33
N TYR A 76 -13.91 9.18 14.76
CA TYR A 76 -14.92 8.15 14.93
C TYR A 76 -14.71 7.25 16.17
N GLY A 77 -13.75 7.61 17.03
CA GLY A 77 -13.53 6.95 18.31
C GLY A 77 -12.58 5.75 18.26
N TRP A 78 -11.87 5.54 17.15
CA TRP A 78 -10.86 4.50 17.06
C TRP A 78 -9.46 5.10 16.98
N GLU A 79 -8.70 4.96 18.06
CA GLU A 79 -7.26 5.26 18.07
C GLU A 79 -6.50 4.09 17.44
N LEU A 80 -5.94 4.34 16.26
CA LEU A 80 -5.20 3.33 15.52
C LEU A 80 -3.89 2.97 16.27
N PRO A 81 -3.57 1.68 16.46
CA PRO A 81 -2.28 1.27 17.01
C PRO A 81 -1.11 1.85 16.23
N LEU A 82 0.02 2.08 16.90
CA LEU A 82 1.20 2.71 16.31
C LEU A 82 1.68 1.95 15.06
N GLU A 83 1.71 0.63 15.15
CA GLU A 83 2.15 -0.30 14.12
C GLU A 83 1.25 -0.23 12.88
N SER A 84 -0.08 -0.27 13.07
CA SER A 84 -1.05 -0.11 12.00
C SER A 84 -0.98 1.28 11.34
N ALA A 85 -0.80 2.33 12.15
CA ALA A 85 -0.64 3.70 11.66
C ALA A 85 0.65 3.86 10.83
N ARG A 86 1.76 3.26 11.29
CA ARG A 86 3.02 3.19 10.54
C ARG A 86 2.84 2.48 9.21
N ILE A 87 2.17 1.33 9.18
CA ILE A 87 1.89 0.60 7.94
C ILE A 87 1.01 1.40 6.98
N LEU A 88 0.01 2.12 7.48
CA LEU A 88 -0.81 3.01 6.65
C LEU A 88 0.05 4.09 6.00
N ARG A 89 0.89 4.79 6.78
CA ARG A 89 1.81 5.82 6.27
C ARG A 89 2.76 5.29 5.21
N ILE A 90 3.43 4.17 5.50
CA ILE A 90 4.40 3.56 4.58
C ILE A 90 3.71 3.03 3.31
N SER A 91 2.53 2.42 3.44
CA SER A 91 1.75 1.96 2.28
C SER A 91 1.32 3.14 1.39
N THR A 92 0.84 4.23 1.98
CA THR A 92 0.45 5.45 1.26
C THR A 92 1.66 6.08 0.57
N MET A 93 2.81 6.13 1.26
CA MET A 93 4.07 6.61 0.72
C MET A 93 4.53 5.79 -0.50
N LEU A 94 4.52 4.45 -0.39
CA LEU A 94 4.86 3.55 -1.49
C LEU A 94 3.95 3.76 -2.69
N LEU A 95 2.63 3.85 -2.46
CA LEU A 95 1.65 4.06 -3.54
C LEU A 95 1.93 5.38 -4.28
N LYS A 96 2.12 6.48 -3.54
CA LYS A 96 2.39 7.80 -4.13
C LYS A 96 3.70 7.82 -4.91
N LYS A 97 4.79 7.32 -4.32
CA LYS A 97 6.12 7.27 -4.96
C LYS A 97 6.17 6.34 -6.17
N GLY A 98 5.48 5.19 -6.10
CA GLY A 98 5.42 4.25 -7.19
C GLY A 98 4.66 4.83 -8.39
N VAL A 99 3.51 5.46 -8.13
CA VAL A 99 2.69 6.09 -9.18
C VAL A 99 3.42 7.29 -9.81
N GLU A 100 4.12 8.09 -9.03
CA GLU A 100 4.96 9.19 -9.55
C GLU A 100 6.04 8.69 -10.52
N ARG A 101 6.58 7.48 -10.29
CA ARG A 101 7.55 6.81 -11.16
C ARG A 101 6.91 6.06 -12.34
N GLY A 102 5.59 6.10 -12.48
CA GLY A 102 4.86 5.39 -13.55
C GLY A 102 4.70 3.89 -13.31
N LEU A 103 4.92 3.40 -12.08
CA LEU A 103 4.74 1.99 -11.76
C LEU A 103 3.26 1.58 -11.85
N THR A 104 3.03 0.36 -12.33
CA THR A 104 1.70 -0.25 -12.44
C THR A 104 1.21 -0.78 -11.10
N PRO A 105 -0.10 -1.03 -10.91
CA PRO A 105 -0.62 -1.73 -9.74
C PRO A 105 0.11 -3.04 -9.44
N TYR A 106 0.49 -3.78 -10.49
CA TYR A 106 1.26 -5.01 -10.38
C TYR A 106 2.62 -4.75 -9.75
N ALA A 107 3.40 -3.80 -10.30
CA ALA A 107 4.72 -3.49 -9.77
C ALA A 107 4.66 -3.02 -8.30
N ILE A 108 3.72 -2.14 -7.97
CA ILE A 108 3.54 -1.63 -6.60
C ILE A 108 3.10 -2.75 -5.64
N GLY A 109 2.11 -3.55 -6.00
CA GLY A 109 1.66 -4.63 -5.12
C GLY A 109 2.68 -5.78 -5.02
N SER A 110 3.48 -6.04 -6.05
CA SER A 110 4.61 -6.97 -5.96
C SER A 110 5.71 -6.53 -5.00
N ILE A 111 5.88 -5.21 -4.78
CA ILE A 111 6.78 -4.70 -3.72
C ILE A 111 6.22 -5.00 -2.33
N MET A 112 4.89 -5.05 -2.19
CA MET A 112 4.20 -5.31 -0.91
C MET A 112 4.07 -6.79 -0.57
N CYS A 113 3.94 -7.67 -1.56
CA CYS A 113 3.70 -9.09 -1.34
C CYS A 113 5.01 -9.88 -1.32
N ARG A 114 5.13 -10.81 -0.38
CA ARG A 114 6.22 -11.80 -0.36
C ARG A 114 6.12 -12.74 -1.56
N GLU A 115 7.24 -13.08 -2.19
CA GLU A 115 7.30 -14.10 -3.26
C GLU A 115 7.07 -15.52 -2.70
N THR A 116 7.57 -15.76 -1.49
CA THR A 116 7.40 -17.01 -0.74
C THR A 116 7.31 -16.69 0.75
N LEU A 117 6.76 -17.60 1.56
CA LEU A 117 6.69 -17.43 3.01
C LEU A 117 8.05 -17.24 3.72
N ARG A 118 9.17 -17.50 3.03
CA ARG A 118 10.53 -17.43 3.59
C ARG A 118 11.34 -16.23 3.09
N LYS A 119 10.82 -15.47 2.14
CA LYS A 119 11.50 -14.33 1.54
C LYS A 119 10.66 -13.09 1.84
N GLU A 120 11.23 -12.19 2.63
CA GLU A 120 10.63 -10.88 2.90
C GLU A 120 10.33 -10.14 1.59
N SER A 121 9.26 -9.34 1.62
CA SER A 121 8.91 -8.46 0.52
C SER A 121 9.84 -7.25 0.52
N VAL A 122 9.94 -6.57 -0.62
CA VAL A 122 10.80 -5.39 -0.76
C VAL A 122 10.39 -4.29 0.23
N ILE A 123 9.10 -4.15 0.54
CA ILE A 123 8.65 -3.18 1.54
C ILE A 123 9.05 -3.56 2.97
N GLU A 124 9.12 -4.84 3.29
CA GLU A 124 9.62 -5.31 4.59
C GLU A 124 11.11 -5.05 4.74
N GLU A 125 11.90 -5.31 3.68
CA GLU A 125 13.32 -4.97 3.64
C GLU A 125 13.53 -3.46 3.83
N ILE A 126 12.72 -2.60 3.18
CA ILE A 126 12.77 -1.14 3.36
C ILE A 126 12.50 -0.75 4.82
N ILE A 127 11.49 -1.36 5.45
CA ILE A 127 11.15 -1.08 6.85
C ILE A 127 12.30 -1.52 7.77
N GLN A 128 12.86 -2.70 7.53
CA GLN A 128 13.95 -3.23 8.33
C GLN A 128 15.22 -2.39 8.19
N ASP A 129 15.60 -2.01 6.97
CA ASP A 129 16.72 -1.10 6.70
C ASP A 129 16.53 0.25 7.41
N ALA A 130 15.30 0.77 7.45
CA ALA A 130 14.98 2.01 8.16
C ALA A 130 15.09 1.85 9.67
N LEU A 131 14.64 0.72 10.23
CA LEU A 131 14.78 0.39 11.65
C LEU A 131 16.25 0.28 12.06
N ASP A 132 17.08 -0.38 11.24
CA ASP A 132 18.51 -0.55 11.49
C ASP A 132 19.31 0.75 11.35
N SER A 133 18.77 1.71 10.60
CA SER A 133 19.38 3.02 10.38
C SER A 133 19.06 4.04 11.49
N VAL A 134 18.03 3.80 12.31
CA VAL A 134 17.66 4.68 13.42
C VAL A 134 18.24 4.19 14.76
N LEU A 135 18.70 5.14 15.58
CA LEU A 135 19.18 4.85 16.93
C LEU A 135 18.02 4.60 17.90
N PRO A 136 18.21 3.80 18.97
CA PRO A 136 17.21 3.64 20.02
C PRO A 136 16.78 4.98 20.61
N GLY A 137 15.46 5.23 20.65
CA GLY A 137 14.88 6.45 21.20
C GLY A 137 14.67 7.59 20.19
N MET A 138 14.93 7.37 18.90
CA MET A 138 14.50 8.30 17.85
C MET A 138 12.97 8.32 17.71
N SER A 139 12.44 9.45 17.19
CA SER A 139 11.00 9.63 17.03
C SER A 139 10.45 8.88 15.81
N GLU A 140 9.13 8.67 15.80
CA GLU A 140 8.43 8.04 14.67
C GLU A 140 8.64 8.84 13.37
N GLU A 141 8.66 10.17 13.44
CA GLU A 141 8.88 11.03 12.29
C GLU A 141 10.27 10.83 11.69
N ALA A 142 11.30 10.68 12.53
CA ALA A 142 12.66 10.42 12.08
C ALA A 142 12.77 9.03 11.41
N PHE A 143 12.07 8.04 11.95
CA PHE A 143 11.97 6.71 11.32
C PHE A 143 11.27 6.78 9.95
N LEU A 144 10.12 7.47 9.86
CA LEU A 144 9.37 7.60 8.61
C LEU A 144 10.14 8.37 7.53
N GLU A 145 10.88 9.43 7.91
CA GLU A 145 11.77 10.14 6.99
C GLU A 145 12.89 9.22 6.48
N THR A 146 13.48 8.41 7.35
CA THR A 146 14.50 7.43 6.95
C THR A 146 13.93 6.40 5.97
N ALA A 147 12.74 5.85 6.25
CA ALA A 147 12.04 4.94 5.35
C ALA A 147 11.70 5.59 4.00
N TYR A 148 11.33 6.88 4.00
CA TYR A 148 11.07 7.65 2.77
C TYR A 148 12.29 7.71 1.85
N GLN A 149 13.47 8.02 2.41
CA GLN A 149 14.71 8.14 1.64
C GLN A 149 15.21 6.77 1.13
N ILE A 150 15.11 5.73 1.97
CA ILE A 150 15.47 4.36 1.57
C ILE A 150 14.53 3.87 0.46
N MET A 151 13.23 4.12 0.60
CA MET A 151 12.24 3.77 -0.42
C MET A 151 12.54 4.47 -1.75
N ASP A 152 12.94 5.74 -1.75
CA ASP A 152 13.34 6.42 -3.00
C ASP A 152 14.51 5.74 -3.70
N SER A 153 15.49 5.31 -2.92
CA SER A 153 16.68 4.63 -3.43
C SER A 153 16.31 3.27 -4.01
N ARG A 154 15.53 2.45 -3.28
CA ARG A 154 15.07 1.13 -3.73
C ARG A 154 14.19 1.22 -4.98
N LEU A 155 13.26 2.18 -5.04
CA LEU A 155 12.39 2.36 -6.20
C LEU A 155 13.13 2.87 -7.44
N ALA A 156 14.28 3.55 -7.28
CA ALA A 156 15.10 3.99 -8.41
C ALA A 156 15.83 2.84 -9.12
N GLU A 157 15.99 1.69 -8.45
CA GLU A 157 16.61 0.49 -9.01
C GLU A 157 15.63 -0.35 -9.85
N ILE A 158 14.33 -0.08 -9.74
CA ILE A 158 13.29 -0.83 -10.46
C ILE A 158 13.22 -0.34 -11.90
N PRO A 159 13.37 -1.23 -12.91
CA PRO A 159 13.21 -0.87 -14.31
C PRO A 159 11.81 -0.34 -14.61
N GLN A 160 11.73 0.70 -15.45
CA GLN A 160 10.47 1.22 -15.98
C GLN A 160 9.94 0.39 -17.15
#